data_AF-A0A971QLV6-F1
#
_entry.id   AF-A0A971QLV6-F1
#
_cell.length_a   1.000
_cell.length_b   1.000
_cell.length_c   1.000
_cell.angle_alpha   90.00
_cell.angle_beta   90.00
_cell.angle_gamma   90.00
#
_symmetry.space_group_name_H-M   'P 1'
#
loop_
_entity.id
_entity.type
_entity.pdbx_description
1 polymer ?
#
loop_
_entity_poly.entity_id
_entity_poly.type
_entity_poly.pdbx_seq_one_letter_code
_entity_poly.pdbx_strand_id
1 'polypeptide(L)' 'MKRTDDYRAKLELWAGEGRVLPMPRAEGIPSFECKRFTSGAEMNVWKKELLAEIARRGGVRWTN' A
#
# COMPACT_ATOMS: atom_id res chain seq x y z
N MET A 1 -7.14 15.75 -36.54
CA MET A 1 -6.43 15.76 -35.23
C MET A 1 -6.84 14.50 -34.49
N LYS A 2 -5.91 13.68 -33.97
CA LYS A 2 -6.30 12.47 -33.22
C LYS A 2 -6.87 12.90 -31.87
N ARG A 3 -7.81 12.13 -31.32
CA ARG A 3 -8.40 12.39 -29.99
C ARG A 3 -7.32 12.47 -28.88
N THR A 4 -6.19 11.78 -29.08
CA THR A 4 -5.02 11.81 -28.19
C THR A 4 -4.27 13.16 -28.17
N ASP A 5 -4.36 13.93 -29.25
CA ASP A 5 -3.73 15.25 -29.42
C ASP A 5 -4.64 16.38 -28.93
N ASP A 6 -5.91 16.09 -28.66
CA ASP A 6 -6.88 17.05 -28.13
C ASP A 6 -6.76 17.15 -26.60
N TYR A 7 -6.28 18.31 -26.16
CA TYR A 7 -6.13 18.63 -24.74
C TYR A 7 -7.47 18.60 -23.99
N ARG A 8 -8.58 18.98 -24.64
CA ARG A 8 -9.92 18.92 -24.04
C ARG A 8 -10.38 17.48 -23.83
N ALA A 9 -10.06 16.59 -24.77
CA ALA A 9 -10.41 15.18 -24.64
C ALA A 9 -9.72 14.50 -23.45
N LYS A 10 -8.50 14.92 -23.09
CA LYS A 10 -7.81 14.45 -21.86
C LYS A 10 -8.50 14.94 -20.59
N LEU A 11 -8.92 16.21 -20.57
CA LEU A 11 -9.66 16.79 -19.44
C LEU A 11 -11.01 16.11 -19.25
N GLU A 12 -11.73 15.82 -20.34
CA GLU A 12 -13.00 15.07 -20.30
C GLU A 12 -12.81 13.63 -19.81
N LEU A 13 -11.74 12.95 -20.24
CA LEU A 13 -11.39 11.62 -19.77
C LEU A 13 -11.12 11.63 -18.25
N TRP A 14 -10.30 12.56 -17.78
CA TRP A 14 -9.96 12.67 -16.36
C TRP A 14 -11.14 13.10 -15.50
N ALA A 15 -12.00 13.97 -16.01
CA ALA A 15 -13.23 14.38 -15.34
C ALA A 15 -14.26 13.24 -15.29
N GLY A 16 -14.34 12.40 -16.33
CA GLY A 16 -15.21 11.22 -16.37
C GLY A 16 -14.71 10.06 -15.52
N GLU A 17 -13.40 9.89 -15.39
CA GLU A 17 -12.74 8.86 -14.56
C GLU A 17 -12.41 9.32 -13.14
N GLY A 18 -12.79 10.55 -12.77
CA GLY A 18 -12.59 11.16 -11.45
C GLY A 18 -13.42 10.50 -10.34
N ARG A 19 -13.31 9.19 -10.19
CA ARG A 19 -13.85 8.42 -9.07
C ARG A 19 -12.79 8.34 -7.99
N VAL A 20 -13.10 8.92 -6.83
CA VAL A 20 -12.34 8.66 -5.61
C VAL A 20 -12.60 7.20 -5.24
N LEU A 21 -11.63 6.33 -5.53
CA LEU A 21 -11.68 4.93 -5.10
C LEU A 21 -11.22 4.86 -3.64
N PRO A 22 -11.89 4.06 -2.78
CA PRO A 22 -11.39 3.83 -1.44
C PRO A 22 -10.00 3.19 -1.51
N MET A 23 -9.09 3.67 -0.66
CA MET A 23 -7.80 3.02 -0.53
C MET A 23 -8.01 1.68 0.19
N PRO A 24 -7.54 0.56 -0.39
CA PRO A 24 -7.73 -0.73 0.25
C PRO A 24 -7.01 -0.76 1.59
N ARG A 25 -7.66 -1.35 2.60
CA ARG A 25 -7.07 -1.57 3.91
C ARG A 25 -6.28 -2.87 3.92
N ALA A 26 -5.09 -2.82 4.49
CA ALA A 26 -4.30 -4.01 4.75
C ALA A 26 -4.77 -4.69 6.05
N GLU A 27 -5.22 -5.92 5.95
CA GLU A 27 -5.52 -6.80 7.07
C GLU A 27 -4.38 -7.80 7.30
N GLY A 28 -4.29 -8.32 8.53
CA GLY A 28 -3.29 -9.34 8.88
C GLY A 28 -1.92 -8.80 9.28
N ILE A 29 -1.73 -7.47 9.27
CA ILE A 29 -0.54 -6.83 9.80
C ILE A 29 -0.64 -6.74 11.33
N PRO A 30 0.32 -7.30 12.10
CA PRO A 30 0.41 -7.10 13.55
C PRO A 30 0.58 -5.63 13.89
N SER A 31 -0.07 -5.17 14.97
CA SER A 31 0.22 -3.88 15.57
C SER A 31 1.66 -3.90 16.10
N PHE A 32 2.43 -2.86 15.78
CA PHE A 32 3.73 -2.61 16.39
C PHE A 32 3.88 -1.13 16.66
N GLU A 33 4.49 -0.80 17.80
CA GLU A 33 4.81 0.58 18.16
C GLU A 33 6.09 1.05 17.47
N CYS A 34 6.28 2.38 17.43
CA CYS A 34 7.55 2.97 17.02
C CYS A 34 8.69 2.44 17.88
N LYS A 35 9.61 1.69 17.26
CA LYS A 35 10.76 1.07 17.93
C LYS A 35 12.07 1.65 17.43
N ARG A 36 12.96 1.99 18.35
CA ARG A 36 14.35 2.34 18.06
C ARG A 36 15.23 1.09 18.16
N PHE A 37 16.23 1.01 17.29
CA PHE A 37 17.22 -0.06 17.28
C PHE A 37 18.61 0.53 17.48
N THR A 38 19.47 -0.22 18.16
CA THR A 38 20.87 0.15 18.38
C THR A 38 21.75 -0.17 17.18
N SER A 39 21.34 -1.10 16.31
CA SER A 39 22.04 -1.48 15.09
C SER A 39 21.10 -1.98 13.99
N GLY A 40 21.59 -2.00 12.75
CA GLY A 40 20.85 -2.58 11.63
C GLY A 40 20.64 -4.10 11.76
N ALA A 41 21.56 -4.81 12.41
CA ALA A 41 21.42 -6.24 12.68
C ALA A 41 20.25 -6.53 13.61
N GLU A 42 20.11 -5.76 14.69
CA GLU A 42 18.98 -5.84 15.62
C GLU A 42 17.65 -5.55 14.89
N MET A 43 17.62 -4.51 14.07
CA MET A 43 16.45 -4.19 13.25
C MET A 43 16.08 -5.34 12.29
N ASN A 44 17.07 -5.99 11.68
CA ASN A 44 16.83 -7.09 10.74
C ASN A 44 16.29 -8.35 11.44
N VAL A 45 16.74 -8.64 12.66
CA VAL A 45 16.15 -9.71 13.49
C VAL A 45 14.68 -9.40 13.77
N TRP A 46 14.38 -8.19 14.23
CA TRP A 46 13.00 -7.76 14.48
C TRP A 46 12.12 -7.84 13.23
N LYS A 47 12.63 -7.42 12.06
CA LYS A 47 11.90 -7.55 10.78
C LYS A 47 11.56 -9.01 10.46
N LYS A 48 12.50 -9.94 10.68
CA LYS A 48 12.27 -11.37 10.43
C LYS A 48 11.19 -11.93 11.34
N GLU A 49 11.20 -11.56 12.61
CA GLU A 49 10.17 -11.95 13.58
C GLU A 49 8.79 -11.43 13.18
N LEU A 50 8.71 -10.16 12.77
CA LEU A 50 7.47 -9.54 12.30
C LEU A 50 6.92 -10.26 11.05
N LEU A 51 7.78 -10.59 10.09
CA LEU A 51 7.37 -11.36 8.91
C LEU A 51 6.89 -12.77 9.26
N ALA A 52 7.56 -13.45 10.19
CA ALA A 52 7.12 -14.76 10.67
C ALA A 52 5.75 -14.68 11.36
N GLU A 53 5.48 -13.61 12.10
CA GLU A 53 4.17 -13.38 12.69
C GLU A 53 3.09 -13.11 11.63
N ILE A 54 3.36 -12.26 10.64
CA ILE A 54 2.45 -12.02 9.51
C ILE A 54 2.13 -13.35 8.81
N ALA A 55 3.14 -14.20 8.56
CA ALA A 55 2.94 -15.51 7.95
C ALA A 55 2.04 -16.41 8.81
N ARG A 56 2.25 -16.45 10.12
CA ARG A 56 1.39 -17.19 11.06
C ARG A 56 -0.06 -16.70 11.08
N ARG A 57 -0.29 -15.41 10.84
CA ARG A 57 -1.62 -14.79 10.74
C ARG A 57 -2.31 -15.03 9.39
N GLY A 58 -1.69 -15.79 8.48
CA GLY A 58 -2.23 -16.07 7.15
C GLY A 58 -1.84 -15.05 6.08
N GLY A 59 -0.83 -14.22 6.35
CA GLY A 59 -0.33 -13.21 5.41
C GLY A 59 -1.11 -11.90 5.43
N VAL A 60 -0.65 -10.95 4.62
CA VAL A 60 -1.35 -9.67 4.41
C VAL A 60 -2.45 -9.86 3.37
N ARG A 61 -3.66 -9.38 3.70
CA ARG A 61 -4.81 -9.36 2.79
C ARG A 61 -5.25 -7.92 2.57
N TRP A 62 -5.87 -7.66 1.43
CA TRP A 62 -6.35 -6.33 1.07
C TRP A 62 -7.88 -6.36 1.02
N THR A 63 -8.52 -5.40 1.67
CA THR A 63 -9.98 -5.21 1.65
C THR A 63 -10.31 -3.85 1.06
N ASN A 64 -11.38 -3.76 0.26
CA ASN A 64 -11.89 -2.48 -0.25
C ASN A 64 -12.65 -1.68 0.80
#